data_AF-A0A524CG50-F1
#
_entry.id   AF-A0A524CG50-F1
#
_cell.length_a   1.000
_cell.length_b   1.000
_cell.length_c   1.000
_cell.angle_alpha   90.00
_cell.angle_beta   90.00
_cell.angle_gamma   90.00
#
_symmetry.space_group_name_H-M   'P 1'
#
loop_
_entity.id
_entity.type
_entity.pdbx_description
1 polymer ?
#
loop_
_entity_poly.entity_id
_entity_poly.type
_entity_poly.pdbx_seq_one_letter_code
_entity_poly.pdbx_strand_id
1 'polypeptide(L)'
;MKKKFFRRNESQKIKRKKRNYPILDIFKSNTLGSYYIIISRFISKSDIKCMHILIDAWKMGLKDCIIHDFNSKITYRRFISKFRKADFNLERIKLAEAYWHIQHGLRIAKSVGTEIPKEFLNNKYLIGNYGSVKISGSLYKCFRCEKGELSEKEVKIIKEITKKDMNNNVCGTEMETEIFFVCQNCRDRISQNQDKNMFELESGDDLELEKEQTIFPNEIKEVEKILNDLFKGFKNSKEFQYLNSIEKKEAESTITLFGEIMCKHHFQKPEEWDPIQIKSCCTKTLIRIVSDIPEFFMSLCPILKMFFRFIKQNKLLPNSKNLPNKLTKTHDIVLERFNDPNYWSDDKKSFISSIEPCVDIYED
;
A
#
# COMPACT_ATOMS: atom_id res chain seq x y z
N MET A 1 -2.33 45.07 58.33
CA MET A 1 -2.94 43.78 57.93
C MET A 1 -2.20 43.23 56.71
N LYS A 2 -1.42 42.15 56.87
CA LYS A 2 -0.62 41.50 55.82
C LYS A 2 -1.49 40.51 55.03
N LYS A 3 -1.74 40.76 53.74
CA LYS A 3 -2.35 39.77 52.82
C LYS A 3 -1.25 38.84 52.29
N LYS A 4 -1.32 37.56 52.66
CA LYS A 4 -0.42 36.49 52.20
C LYS A 4 -0.69 36.18 50.72
N PHE A 5 0.34 36.32 49.89
CA PHE A 5 0.44 35.70 48.57
C PHE A 5 0.49 34.18 48.73
N PHE A 6 -0.49 33.46 48.19
CA PHE A 6 -0.39 32.02 47.97
C PHE A 6 0.25 31.79 46.59
N ARG A 7 1.55 31.47 46.60
CA ARG A 7 2.24 30.86 45.46
C ARG A 7 1.61 29.49 45.21
N ARG A 8 0.98 29.30 44.05
CA ARG A 8 0.62 27.97 43.54
C ARG A 8 1.92 27.28 43.12
N ASN A 9 2.38 26.32 43.93
CA ASN A 9 3.50 25.46 43.59
C ASN A 9 3.17 24.59 42.38
N GLU A 10 3.88 24.85 41.28
CA GLU A 10 4.16 23.92 40.19
C GLU A 10 4.95 22.73 40.74
N SER A 11 4.27 21.68 41.21
CA SER A 11 4.91 20.39 41.44
C SER A 11 3.87 19.30 41.71
N GLN A 12 2.97 19.06 40.76
CA GLN A 12 2.28 17.77 40.68
C GLN A 12 2.88 16.96 39.52
N LYS A 13 4.09 16.44 39.74
CA LYS A 13 4.56 15.24 39.04
C LYS A 13 3.61 14.10 39.41
N ILE A 14 2.58 13.90 38.59
CA ILE A 14 1.66 12.77 38.68
C ILE A 14 2.52 11.50 38.58
N LYS A 15 2.72 10.82 39.72
CA LYS A 15 3.18 9.43 39.77
C LYS A 15 2.14 8.57 39.05
N ARG A 16 2.28 8.39 37.73
CA ARG A 16 1.47 7.47 36.93
C ARG A 16 1.70 6.05 37.48
N LYS A 17 0.83 5.59 38.38
CA LYS A 17 0.73 4.18 38.76
C LYS A 17 0.67 3.34 37.47
N LYS A 18 1.40 2.22 37.41
CA LYS A 18 1.32 1.22 36.33
C LYS A 18 -0.13 0.72 36.21
N ARG A 19 -0.99 1.47 35.53
CA ARG A 19 -2.37 1.07 35.24
C ARG A 19 -2.29 0.10 34.07
N ASN A 20 -2.63 -1.16 34.32
CA ASN A 20 -2.75 -2.16 33.27
C ASN A 20 -4.10 -1.96 32.60
N TYR A 21 -4.16 -1.05 31.62
CA TYR A 21 -5.38 -0.74 30.89
C TYR A 21 -5.82 -1.96 30.06
N PRO A 22 -7.12 -2.33 30.00
CA PRO A 22 -7.55 -3.44 29.17
C PRO A 22 -7.26 -3.21 27.69
N ILE A 23 -6.78 -4.24 26.98
CA ILE A 23 -6.56 -4.20 25.53
C ILE A 23 -7.93 -4.26 24.85
N LEU A 24 -8.13 -3.36 23.89
CA LEU A 24 -9.25 -3.42 22.96
C LEU A 24 -8.83 -4.22 21.72
N ASP A 25 -7.91 -3.67 20.94
CA ASP A 25 -7.41 -4.29 19.71
C ASP A 25 -5.92 -4.10 19.53
N ILE A 26 -5.33 -5.00 18.76
CA ILE A 26 -3.95 -4.91 18.29
C ILE A 26 -3.94 -5.30 16.82
N PHE A 27 -3.48 -4.41 15.96
CA PHE A 27 -3.39 -4.65 14.52
C PHE A 27 -1.97 -4.47 13.99
N LYS A 28 -1.65 -5.19 12.92
CA LYS A 28 -0.48 -4.99 12.06
C LYS A 28 -0.95 -4.71 10.64
N SER A 29 -0.32 -3.78 9.93
CA SER A 29 -0.55 -3.63 8.48
C SER A 29 0.29 -4.63 7.68
N ASN A 30 -0.24 -5.03 6.53
CA ASN A 30 0.30 -6.11 5.71
C ASN A 30 1.36 -5.64 4.69
N THR A 31 1.82 -4.40 4.83
CA THR A 31 2.77 -3.76 3.92
C THR A 31 4.18 -4.27 4.16
N LEU A 32 4.86 -4.70 3.08
CA LEU A 32 6.23 -5.21 3.15
C LEU A 32 7.21 -4.09 3.48
N GLY A 33 8.24 -4.41 4.27
CA GLY A 33 9.32 -3.49 4.64
C GLY A 33 8.93 -2.46 5.69
N SER A 34 7.89 -1.66 5.42
CA SER A 34 7.34 -0.68 6.36
C SER A 34 5.89 -1.02 6.72
N TYR A 35 5.59 -1.12 8.01
CA TYR A 35 4.25 -1.47 8.49
C TYR A 35 3.88 -0.74 9.78
N TYR A 36 2.58 -0.67 10.03
CA TYR A 36 2.01 -0.09 11.23
C TYR A 36 1.73 -1.16 12.27
N ILE A 37 1.97 -0.82 13.55
CA ILE A 37 1.45 -1.54 14.71
C ILE A 37 0.49 -0.59 15.43
N ILE A 38 -0.78 -1.00 15.53
CA ILE A 38 -1.84 -0.23 16.21
C ILE A 38 -2.18 -0.94 17.51
N ILE A 39 -2.04 -0.26 18.65
CA ILE A 39 -2.43 -0.79 19.98
C ILE A 39 -3.48 0.13 20.59
N SER A 40 -4.67 -0.42 20.81
CA SER A 40 -5.80 0.31 21.40
C SER A 40 -6.14 -0.23 22.79
N ARG A 41 -6.35 0.65 23.77
CA ARG A 41 -6.73 0.27 25.14
C ARG A 41 -7.85 1.14 25.70
N PHE A 42 -8.66 0.57 26.58
CA PHE A 42 -9.63 1.34 27.39
C PHE A 42 -8.90 2.06 28.53
N ILE A 43 -8.98 3.39 28.54
CA ILE A 43 -8.46 4.22 29.62
C ILE A 43 -9.52 4.43 30.72
N SER A 44 -10.79 4.44 30.34
CA SER A 44 -11.95 4.47 31.22
C SER A 44 -13.07 3.56 30.63
N LYS A 45 -14.31 3.62 31.15
CA LYS A 45 -15.43 2.83 30.63
C LYS A 45 -15.73 3.09 29.15
N SER A 46 -15.53 4.33 28.68
CA SER A 46 -15.84 4.77 27.32
C SER A 46 -14.61 5.26 26.55
N ASP A 47 -13.60 5.74 27.26
CA ASP A 47 -12.45 6.39 26.64
C ASP A 47 -11.44 5.34 26.17
N ILE A 48 -11.06 5.45 24.90
CA ILE A 48 -10.09 4.59 24.23
C ILE A 48 -8.90 5.45 23.85
N LYS A 49 -7.69 4.99 24.20
CA LYS A 49 -6.46 5.55 23.64
C LYS A 49 -5.86 4.54 22.68
N CYS A 50 -5.54 5.02 21.49
CA CYS A 50 -4.94 4.26 20.40
C CYS A 50 -3.54 4.79 20.14
N MET A 51 -2.57 3.89 20.08
CA MET A 51 -1.19 4.16 19.75
C MET A 51 -0.90 3.55 18.39
N HIS A 52 -0.55 4.40 17.43
CA HIS A 52 -0.28 4.05 16.04
C HIS A 52 1.22 4.20 15.78
N ILE A 53 1.94 3.10 15.58
CA ILE A 53 3.40 3.07 15.50
C ILE A 53 3.80 2.67 14.08
N LEU A 54 4.59 3.50 13.40
CA LEU A 54 5.20 3.16 12.11
C LEU A 54 6.57 2.52 12.33
N ILE A 55 6.73 1.32 11.80
CA ILE A 55 7.98 0.57 11.82
C ILE A 55 8.43 0.34 10.39
N ASP A 56 9.54 0.96 10.04
CA ASP A 56 10.33 0.67 8.85
C ASP A 56 11.33 -0.44 9.22
N ALA A 57 10.91 -1.69 9.08
CA ALA A 57 11.71 -2.86 9.45
C ALA A 57 12.92 -3.08 8.53
N TRP A 58 13.11 -2.21 7.54
CA TRP A 58 14.06 -2.39 6.46
C TRP A 58 15.12 -1.31 6.39
N LYS A 59 14.87 -0.15 6.98
CA LYS A 59 15.88 0.90 7.15
C LYS A 59 15.86 1.53 8.54
N MET A 60 14.88 2.38 8.82
CA MET A 60 14.92 3.30 9.95
C MET A 60 14.45 2.70 11.28
N GLY A 61 13.82 1.54 11.27
CA GLY A 61 13.23 0.93 12.46
C GLY A 61 11.97 1.65 12.90
N LEU A 62 11.81 1.88 14.21
CA LEU A 62 10.68 2.63 14.74
C LEU A 62 10.79 4.11 14.35
N LYS A 63 10.03 4.50 13.33
CA LYS A 63 10.16 5.78 12.61
C LYS A 63 9.19 6.85 13.12
N ASP A 64 7.96 6.47 13.42
CA ASP A 64 6.92 7.42 13.83
C ASP A 64 5.96 6.80 14.85
N CYS A 65 5.28 7.65 15.63
CA CYS A 65 4.26 7.24 16.57
C CYS A 65 3.23 8.35 16.76
N ILE A 66 1.96 8.06 16.48
CA ILE A 66 0.84 8.97 16.69
C ILE A 66 -0.07 8.41 17.78
N ILE A 67 -0.59 9.30 18.63
CA ILE A 67 -1.57 8.96 19.68
C ILE A 67 -2.92 9.54 19.30
N HIS A 68 -3.95 8.70 19.35
CA HIS A 68 -5.32 9.11 19.13
C HIS A 68 -6.15 8.84 20.39
N ASP A 69 -6.98 9.81 20.75
CA ASP A 69 -7.95 9.70 21.84
C ASP A 69 -9.36 9.62 21.26
N PHE A 70 -10.14 8.64 21.72
CA PHE A 70 -11.53 8.45 21.33
C PHE A 70 -12.41 8.38 22.58
N ASN A 71 -13.52 9.12 22.55
CA ASN A 71 -14.53 9.13 23.62
C ASN A 71 -15.59 8.02 23.47
N SER A 72 -15.54 7.22 22.40
CA SER A 72 -16.50 6.14 22.16
C SER A 72 -15.92 5.04 21.27
N LYS A 73 -16.48 3.83 21.40
CA LYS A 73 -16.19 2.72 20.48
C LYS A 73 -16.62 3.02 19.03
N ILE A 74 -17.63 3.86 18.83
CA ILE A 74 -18.17 4.19 17.50
C ILE A 74 -17.16 5.04 16.73
N THR A 75 -16.64 6.11 17.35
CA THR A 75 -15.62 6.98 16.74
C THR A 75 -14.32 6.22 16.49
N TYR A 76 -13.93 5.35 17.42
CA TYR A 76 -12.80 4.43 17.23
C TYR A 76 -12.99 3.47 16.03
N ARG A 77 -14.15 2.80 15.92
CA ARG A 77 -14.43 1.89 14.80
C ARG A 77 -14.44 2.61 13.46
N ARG A 78 -14.96 3.84 13.40
CA ARG A 78 -14.90 4.69 12.21
C ARG A 78 -13.46 5.07 11.84
N PHE A 79 -12.59 5.25 12.82
CA PHE A 79 -11.17 5.48 12.56
C PHE A 79 -10.51 4.22 11.96
N ILE A 80 -10.71 3.05 12.56
CA ILE A 80 -10.16 1.79 12.03
C ILE A 80 -10.70 1.46 10.64
N SER A 81 -11.98 1.75 10.35
CA SER A 81 -12.54 1.49 9.02
C SER A 81 -11.96 2.38 7.91
N LYS A 82 -11.39 3.54 8.24
CA LYS A 82 -10.69 4.38 7.25
C LYS A 82 -9.42 3.72 6.73
N PHE A 83 -8.68 2.98 7.57
CA PHE A 83 -7.52 2.22 7.12
C PHE A 83 -7.91 1.14 6.11
N ARG A 84 -8.97 0.38 6.43
CA ARG A 84 -9.50 -0.65 5.53
C ARG A 84 -9.98 -0.09 4.18
N LYS A 85 -10.52 1.13 4.16
CA LYS A 85 -10.97 1.80 2.95
C LYS A 85 -9.83 2.42 2.12
N ALA A 86 -8.66 2.61 2.72
CA ALA A 86 -7.48 3.16 2.07
C ALA A 86 -6.49 2.05 1.68
N ASP A 87 -7.00 0.84 1.42
CA ASP A 87 -6.23 -0.37 1.09
C ASP A 87 -5.14 -0.78 2.08
N PHE A 88 -5.15 -0.24 3.31
CA PHE A 88 -4.36 -0.80 4.39
C PHE A 88 -5.09 -2.02 4.95
N ASN A 89 -4.70 -3.19 4.48
CA ASN A 89 -5.10 -4.43 5.12
C ASN A 89 -4.53 -4.46 6.54
N LEU A 90 -5.41 -4.65 7.53
CA LEU A 90 -5.08 -4.65 8.95
C LEU A 90 -5.42 -6.03 9.53
N GLU A 91 -4.38 -6.79 9.83
CA GLU A 91 -4.50 -8.08 10.49
C GLU A 91 -4.49 -7.92 12.01
N ARG A 92 -5.37 -8.63 12.71
CA ARG A 92 -5.35 -8.67 14.17
C ARG A 92 -4.24 -9.62 14.64
N ILE A 93 -3.31 -9.11 15.44
CA ILE A 93 -2.18 -9.88 15.96
C ILE A 93 -2.20 -10.04 17.48
N LYS A 94 -1.39 -10.96 18.00
CA LYS A 94 -1.24 -11.18 19.45
C LYS A 94 -0.35 -10.11 20.08
N LEU A 95 -0.54 -9.83 21.37
CA LEU A 95 0.28 -8.86 22.11
C LEU A 95 1.78 -9.22 22.10
N ALA A 96 2.12 -10.50 22.25
CA ALA A 96 3.51 -10.96 22.21
C ALA A 96 4.18 -10.71 20.85
N GLU A 97 3.42 -10.83 19.76
CA GLU A 97 3.87 -10.55 18.41
C GLU A 97 4.08 -9.04 18.20
N ALA A 98 3.15 -8.20 18.66
CA ALA A 98 3.35 -6.75 18.66
C ALA A 98 4.60 -6.33 19.45
N TYR A 99 4.88 -6.99 20.58
CA TYR A 99 6.10 -6.74 21.36
C TYR A 99 7.35 -7.06 20.57
N TRP A 100 7.34 -8.16 19.82
CA TRP A 100 8.45 -8.52 18.95
C TRP A 100 8.66 -7.44 17.87
N HIS A 101 7.61 -7.02 17.15
CA HIS A 101 7.76 -5.98 16.12
C HIS A 101 8.27 -4.66 16.69
N ILE A 102 7.73 -4.20 17.83
CA ILE A 102 8.15 -2.96 18.48
C ILE A 102 9.62 -3.04 18.92
N GLN A 103 10.03 -4.15 19.53
CA GLN A 103 11.43 -4.36 19.91
C GLN A 103 12.34 -4.44 18.69
N HIS A 104 11.87 -5.03 17.58
CA HIS A 104 12.65 -5.15 16.35
C HIS A 104 12.89 -3.77 15.73
N GLY A 105 11.83 -2.97 15.62
CA GLY A 105 11.91 -1.58 15.18
C GLY A 105 12.83 -0.73 16.05
N LEU A 106 12.75 -0.88 17.39
CA LEU A 106 13.66 -0.18 18.31
C LEU A 106 15.12 -0.61 18.14
N ARG A 107 15.36 -1.91 17.93
CA ARG A 107 16.71 -2.47 17.69
C ARG A 107 17.31 -1.89 16.41
N ILE A 108 16.54 -1.80 15.33
CA ILE A 108 16.95 -1.17 14.07
C ILE A 108 17.24 0.31 14.29
N ALA A 109 16.28 1.07 14.81
CA ALA A 109 16.40 2.51 15.02
C ALA A 109 17.67 2.86 15.82
N LYS A 110 17.93 2.13 16.91
CA LYS A 110 19.16 2.31 17.71
C LYS A 110 20.44 2.01 16.92
N SER A 111 20.41 1.02 16.03
CA SER A 111 21.58 0.59 15.25
C SER A 111 21.95 1.57 14.13
N VAL A 112 20.97 2.24 13.54
CA VAL A 112 21.17 3.25 12.49
C VAL A 112 21.17 4.69 13.00
N GLY A 113 20.71 4.93 14.23
CA GLY A 113 20.70 6.25 14.86
C GLY A 113 19.41 7.04 14.63
N THR A 114 18.31 6.37 14.29
CA THR A 114 17.00 7.02 14.14
C THR A 114 16.50 7.50 15.50
N GLU A 115 16.08 8.76 15.58
CA GLU A 115 15.49 9.33 16.79
C GLU A 115 14.14 8.65 17.09
N ILE A 116 13.98 8.18 18.33
CA ILE A 116 12.72 7.57 18.75
C ILE A 116 11.69 8.68 19.03
N PRO A 117 10.50 8.65 18.40
CA PRO A 117 9.46 9.66 18.59
C PRO A 117 9.14 9.91 20.07
N LYS A 118 8.98 11.19 20.45
CA LYS A 118 8.68 11.58 21.83
C LYS A 118 7.31 11.05 22.26
N GLU A 119 6.37 10.99 21.34
CA GLU A 119 5.04 10.41 21.46
C GLU A 119 5.13 8.95 21.91
N PHE A 120 6.03 8.18 21.30
CA PHE A 120 6.31 6.80 21.69
C PHE A 120 6.84 6.74 23.13
N LEU A 121 7.88 7.51 23.44
CA LEU A 121 8.52 7.50 24.76
C LEU A 121 7.54 7.89 25.88
N ASN A 122 6.70 8.90 25.62
CA ASN A 122 5.73 9.43 26.57
C ASN A 122 4.53 8.51 26.81
N ASN A 123 4.22 7.65 25.83
CA ASN A 123 3.03 6.78 25.85
C ASN A 123 3.34 5.28 25.86
N LYS A 124 4.61 4.89 25.97
CA LYS A 124 5.05 3.48 26.03
C LYS A 124 4.35 2.63 27.11
N TYR A 125 3.77 3.26 28.12
CA TYR A 125 2.96 2.58 29.14
C TYR A 125 1.69 1.92 28.57
N LEU A 126 1.19 2.36 27.41
CA LEU A 126 0.08 1.75 26.68
C LEU A 126 0.45 0.42 26.04
N ILE A 127 1.73 0.20 25.77
CA ILE A 127 2.20 -1.05 25.16
C ILE A 127 2.24 -2.14 26.23
N GLY A 128 2.69 -1.79 27.44
CA GLY A 128 2.91 -2.71 28.55
C GLY A 128 4.39 -3.11 28.65
N ASN A 129 4.67 -4.36 29.00
CA ASN A 129 6.04 -4.83 29.22
C ASN A 129 6.71 -5.36 27.94
N TYR A 130 6.71 -4.58 26.85
CA TYR A 130 7.38 -4.99 25.61
C TYR A 130 8.89 -5.19 25.77
N GLY A 131 9.49 -4.64 26.83
CA GLY A 131 10.88 -4.85 27.24
C GLY A 131 11.27 -6.30 27.52
N SER A 132 10.31 -7.19 27.80
CA SER A 132 10.62 -8.58 28.14
C SER A 132 10.94 -9.47 26.93
N VAL A 133 10.62 -9.03 25.71
CA VAL A 133 10.90 -9.81 24.50
C VAL A 133 12.35 -9.58 24.08
N LYS A 134 13.13 -10.67 24.03
CA LYS A 134 14.48 -10.67 23.48
C LYS A 134 14.43 -11.00 22.00
N ILE A 135 15.13 -10.21 21.19
CA ILE A 135 15.26 -10.45 19.75
C ILE A 135 16.71 -10.83 19.44
N SER A 136 16.86 -11.91 18.69
CA SER A 136 18.14 -12.45 18.23
C SER A 136 18.19 -12.50 16.68
N GLY A 137 19.32 -12.97 16.14
CA GLY A 137 19.55 -13.05 14.70
C GLY A 137 19.95 -11.72 14.06
N SER A 138 19.94 -11.70 12.73
CA SER A 138 20.26 -10.55 11.89
C SER A 138 19.38 -9.35 12.23
N LEU A 139 19.94 -8.15 12.05
CA LEU A 139 19.23 -6.90 12.32
C LEU A 139 18.04 -6.70 11.37
N TYR A 140 18.26 -6.98 10.09
CA TYR A 140 17.26 -6.94 9.02
C TYR A 140 16.88 -8.35 8.60
N LYS A 141 15.64 -8.53 8.16
CA LYS A 141 15.11 -9.82 7.69
C LYS A 141 14.88 -9.79 6.18
N CYS A 142 14.86 -10.97 5.56
CA CYS A 142 14.56 -11.17 4.14
C CYS A 142 13.32 -10.40 3.71
N PHE A 143 13.42 -9.68 2.58
CA PHE A 143 12.32 -8.86 2.07
C PHE A 143 11.08 -9.69 1.79
N ARG A 144 11.31 -10.85 1.18
CA ARG A 144 10.28 -11.64 0.55
C ARG A 144 9.49 -12.47 1.55
N CYS A 145 10.17 -13.04 2.54
CA CYS A 145 9.52 -13.93 3.51
C CYS A 145 9.44 -13.36 4.92
N GLU A 146 9.99 -12.16 5.16
CA GLU A 146 10.03 -11.43 6.44
C GLU A 146 10.72 -12.16 7.61
N LYS A 147 11.10 -13.42 7.43
CA LYS A 147 11.61 -14.32 8.47
C LYS A 147 13.07 -14.72 8.26
N GLY A 148 13.50 -14.77 6.99
CA GLY A 148 14.84 -15.22 6.64
C GLY A 148 15.92 -14.29 7.21
N GLU A 149 16.96 -14.88 7.79
CA GLU A 149 18.11 -14.15 8.29
C GLU A 149 18.96 -13.64 7.10
N LEU A 150 19.54 -12.45 7.27
CA LEU A 150 20.49 -11.86 6.33
C LEU A 150 21.91 -11.94 6.87
N SER A 151 22.89 -12.04 5.99
CA SER A 151 24.31 -12.05 6.37
C SER A 151 24.76 -10.71 6.94
N GLU A 152 25.80 -10.72 7.77
CA GLU A 152 26.39 -9.49 8.33
C GLU A 152 26.86 -8.51 7.25
N LYS A 153 27.32 -9.02 6.10
CA LYS A 153 27.71 -8.18 4.95
C LYS A 153 26.52 -7.39 4.41
N GLU A 154 25.37 -8.05 4.23
CA GLU A 154 24.15 -7.41 3.74
C GLU A 154 23.60 -6.43 4.77
N VAL A 155 23.57 -6.82 6.04
CA VAL A 155 23.18 -5.93 7.14
C VAL A 155 24.05 -4.68 7.17
N LYS A 156 25.37 -4.81 6.96
CA LYS A 156 26.29 -3.67 6.90
C LYS A 156 25.95 -2.71 5.75
N ILE A 157 25.68 -3.24 4.56
CA ILE A 157 25.30 -2.45 3.37
C ILE A 157 24.01 -1.67 3.64
N ILE A 158 22.98 -2.34 4.17
CA ILE A 158 21.70 -1.69 4.51
C ILE A 158 21.94 -0.52 5.46
N LYS A 159 22.71 -0.74 6.54
CA LYS A 159 23.02 0.31 7.52
C LYS A 159 23.75 1.51 6.90
N GLU A 160 24.73 1.27 6.04
CA GLU A 160 25.50 2.34 5.39
C GLU A 160 24.61 3.20 4.50
N ILE A 161 23.75 2.56 3.71
CA ILE A 161 22.80 3.25 2.84
C ILE A 161 21.76 4.00 3.67
N THR A 162 21.15 3.37 4.69
CA THR A 162 20.21 4.05 5.59
C THR A 162 20.82 5.29 6.22
N LYS A 163 22.06 5.21 6.73
CA LYS A 163 22.72 6.37 7.34
C LYS A 163 23.00 7.49 6.34
N LYS A 164 23.38 7.14 5.11
CA LYS A 164 23.56 8.10 4.03
C LYS A 164 22.25 8.80 3.69
N ASP A 165 21.17 8.05 3.52
CA ASP A 165 19.84 8.58 3.22
C ASP A 165 19.31 9.47 4.36
N MET A 166 19.55 9.08 5.61
CA MET A 166 19.21 9.88 6.79
C MET A 166 19.99 11.20 6.82
N ASN A 167 21.29 11.18 6.57
CA ASN A 167 22.12 12.39 6.55
C ASN A 167 21.71 13.36 5.44
N ASN A 168 21.17 12.83 4.34
CA ASN A 168 20.67 13.61 3.22
C ASN A 168 19.19 14.04 3.39
N ASN A 169 18.53 13.62 4.47
CA ASN A 169 17.09 13.83 4.71
C ASN A 169 16.19 13.31 3.56
N VAL A 170 16.56 12.18 2.95
CA VAL A 170 15.78 11.58 1.85
C VAL A 170 14.99 10.33 2.27
N CYS A 171 15.10 9.86 3.52
CA CYS A 171 14.32 8.70 3.98
C CYS A 171 12.81 8.99 4.00
N GLY A 172 12.01 8.12 3.38
CA GLY A 172 10.58 8.29 3.17
C GLY A 172 10.20 9.28 2.08
N THR A 173 11.17 9.72 1.27
CA THR A 173 10.92 10.54 0.08
C THR A 173 11.21 9.72 -1.18
N GLU A 174 10.81 10.23 -2.33
CA GLU A 174 11.09 9.60 -3.64
C GLU A 174 12.60 9.50 -3.97
N MET A 175 13.44 10.27 -3.27
CA MET A 175 14.90 10.26 -3.43
C MET A 175 15.58 9.21 -2.54
N GLU A 176 14.79 8.44 -1.78
CA GLU A 176 15.27 7.37 -0.92
C GLU A 176 15.92 6.25 -1.75
N THR A 177 17.10 5.77 -1.34
CA THR A 177 17.79 4.69 -2.06
C THR A 177 17.06 3.36 -1.86
N GLU A 178 16.42 2.80 -2.89
CA GLU A 178 15.81 1.49 -2.77
C GLU A 178 16.86 0.37 -2.80
N ILE A 179 16.81 -0.53 -1.83
CA ILE A 179 17.71 -1.68 -1.73
C ILE A 179 16.95 -2.86 -1.18
N PHE A 180 17.10 -4.04 -1.82
CA PHE A 180 16.49 -5.27 -1.32
C PHE A 180 17.41 -6.49 -1.28
N PHE A 181 17.45 -7.12 -0.10
CA PHE A 181 18.10 -8.39 0.17
C PHE A 181 17.08 -9.50 0.50
N VAL A 182 17.28 -10.65 -0.14
CA VAL A 182 16.53 -11.88 0.11
C VAL A 182 17.46 -12.95 0.70
N CYS A 183 16.94 -13.77 1.62
CA CYS A 183 17.71 -14.87 2.22
C CYS A 183 17.98 -16.00 1.22
N GLN A 184 18.94 -16.88 1.56
CA GLN A 184 19.34 -17.99 0.69
C GLN A 184 18.17 -18.89 0.28
N ASN A 185 17.32 -19.31 1.22
CA ASN A 185 16.15 -20.13 0.88
C ASN A 185 15.21 -19.46 -0.14
N CYS A 186 15.06 -18.14 -0.08
CA CYS A 186 14.27 -17.41 -1.07
C CYS A 186 14.99 -17.32 -2.41
N ARG A 187 16.33 -17.21 -2.44
CA ARG A 187 17.13 -17.30 -3.68
C ARG A 187 17.01 -18.68 -4.30
N ASP A 188 17.15 -19.72 -3.51
CA ASP A 188 17.11 -21.11 -4.00
C ASP A 188 15.73 -21.43 -4.59
N ARG A 189 14.64 -20.95 -3.99
CA ARG A 189 13.29 -21.08 -4.57
C ARG A 189 13.13 -20.32 -5.88
N ILE A 190 13.79 -19.17 -6.04
CA ILE A 190 13.80 -18.44 -7.31
C ILE A 190 14.55 -19.27 -8.35
N SER A 191 15.71 -19.83 -7.98
CA SER A 191 16.54 -20.65 -8.86
C SER A 191 15.91 -22.00 -9.22
N GLN A 192 15.12 -22.59 -8.31
CA GLN A 192 14.46 -23.90 -8.51
C GLN A 192 13.12 -23.79 -9.26
N ASN A 193 12.45 -22.64 -9.21
CA ASN A 193 11.22 -22.38 -9.98
C ASN A 193 11.48 -21.91 -11.42
N GLN A 194 12.72 -22.01 -11.91
CA GLN A 194 13.02 -21.83 -13.35
C GLN A 194 12.59 -23.02 -14.23
N ASP A 195 11.97 -24.06 -13.66
CA ASP A 195 11.21 -25.04 -14.42
C ASP A 195 9.74 -25.12 -13.93
N LYS A 196 8.84 -24.70 -14.83
CA LYS A 196 7.35 -24.75 -14.79
C LYS A 196 6.66 -23.51 -14.22
N ASN A 197 6.27 -22.64 -15.16
CA ASN A 197 5.33 -21.52 -15.07
C ASN A 197 5.86 -20.22 -14.45
N MET A 198 6.78 -19.53 -15.13
CA MET A 198 6.78 -18.06 -15.32
C MET A 198 7.97 -17.67 -16.22
N PHE A 199 7.70 -16.96 -17.33
CA PHE A 199 8.59 -16.55 -18.42
C PHE A 199 8.88 -17.60 -19.52
N GLU A 200 7.95 -17.74 -20.46
CA GLU A 200 8.34 -17.77 -21.87
C GLU A 200 8.84 -16.36 -22.22
N LEU A 201 10.14 -16.15 -22.04
CA LEU A 201 10.91 -15.21 -22.85
C LEU A 201 11.05 -15.87 -24.22
N GLU A 202 10.21 -15.46 -25.17
CA GLU A 202 10.52 -15.71 -26.57
C GLU A 202 11.85 -15.03 -26.89
N SER A 203 12.83 -15.87 -27.22
CA SER A 203 14.14 -15.54 -27.72
C SER A 203 14.04 -14.62 -28.94
N GLY A 204 14.65 -13.45 -28.86
CA GLY A 204 14.90 -12.54 -29.97
C GLY A 204 15.87 -11.46 -29.50
N ASP A 205 17.14 -11.71 -29.78
CA ASP A 205 18.30 -10.82 -29.68
C ASP A 205 17.99 -9.31 -29.54
N ASP A 206 18.25 -8.78 -28.33
CA ASP A 206 18.66 -7.41 -27.98
C ASP A 206 18.17 -7.07 -26.55
N LEU A 207 18.85 -7.64 -25.53
CA LEU A 207 18.61 -7.32 -24.12
C LEU A 207 19.36 -6.04 -23.72
N GLU A 208 18.71 -4.89 -23.95
CA GLU A 208 18.88 -3.73 -23.07
C GLU A 208 18.29 -4.07 -21.69
N LEU A 209 19.07 -3.84 -20.64
CA LEU A 209 18.64 -3.94 -19.24
C LEU A 209 17.36 -3.10 -19.02
N GLU A 210 16.23 -3.76 -18.75
CA GLU A 210 15.02 -3.09 -18.26
C GLU A 210 15.33 -2.44 -16.90
N LYS A 211 15.62 -1.14 -16.93
CA LYS A 211 15.64 -0.28 -15.75
C LYS A 211 14.20 -0.17 -15.26
N GLU A 212 13.91 -0.60 -14.03
CA GLU A 212 12.71 -0.19 -13.32
C GLU A 212 12.74 1.35 -13.21
N GLN A 213 11.97 2.04 -14.06
CA GLN A 213 11.84 3.50 -14.01
C GLN A 213 10.84 3.83 -12.90
N THR A 214 11.28 4.46 -11.83
CA THR A 214 10.39 4.96 -10.78
C THR A 214 9.51 6.07 -11.36
N ILE A 215 8.19 5.91 -11.31
CA ILE A 215 7.25 6.98 -11.67
C ILE A 215 7.02 7.86 -10.47
N PHE A 216 7.33 9.15 -10.60
CA PHE A 216 7.23 10.09 -9.50
C PHE A 216 5.76 10.45 -9.20
N PRO A 217 5.37 10.69 -7.95
CA PRO A 217 4.02 11.17 -7.59
C PRO A 217 3.57 12.42 -8.37
N ASN A 218 4.52 13.24 -8.84
CA ASN A 218 4.24 14.37 -9.71
C ASN A 218 3.77 13.95 -11.10
N GLU A 219 4.29 12.85 -11.64
CA GLU A 219 3.88 12.32 -12.95
C GLU A 219 2.46 11.76 -12.91
N ILE A 220 2.05 11.13 -11.81
CA ILE A 220 0.66 10.68 -11.64
C ILE A 220 -0.29 11.88 -11.66
N LYS A 221 0.05 12.97 -10.95
CA LYS A 221 -0.75 14.21 -10.98
C LYS A 221 -0.81 14.86 -12.35
N GLU A 222 0.28 14.81 -13.11
CA GLU A 222 0.31 15.28 -14.49
C GLU A 222 -0.61 14.43 -15.38
N VAL A 223 -0.53 13.11 -15.26
CA VAL A 223 -1.42 12.18 -15.97
C VAL A 223 -2.88 12.43 -15.59
N GLU A 224 -3.22 12.54 -14.31
CA GLU A 224 -4.57 12.88 -13.86
C GLU A 224 -5.07 14.20 -14.49
N LYS A 225 -4.22 15.23 -14.55
CA LYS A 225 -4.57 16.51 -15.17
C LYS A 225 -4.89 16.35 -16.65
N ILE A 226 -4.03 15.64 -17.39
CA ILE A 226 -4.23 15.36 -18.82
C ILE A 226 -5.53 14.59 -19.04
N LEU A 227 -5.77 13.54 -18.25
CA LEU A 227 -6.97 12.71 -18.35
C LEU A 227 -8.24 13.49 -18.02
N ASN A 228 -8.21 14.36 -17.01
CA ASN A 228 -9.33 15.22 -16.66
C ASN A 228 -9.70 16.17 -17.81
N ASP A 229 -8.71 16.76 -18.47
CA ASP A 229 -8.96 17.66 -19.60
C ASP A 229 -9.46 16.89 -20.84
N LEU A 230 -8.89 15.71 -21.13
CA LEU A 230 -9.40 14.81 -22.16
C LEU A 230 -10.83 14.36 -21.86
N PHE A 231 -11.14 14.05 -20.61
CA PHE A 231 -12.47 13.61 -20.19
C PHE A 231 -13.51 14.72 -20.33
N LYS A 232 -13.19 15.98 -20.00
CA LYS A 232 -14.09 17.12 -20.25
C LYS A 232 -14.46 17.24 -21.72
N GLY A 233 -13.47 17.06 -22.61
CA GLY A 233 -13.72 17.02 -24.05
C GLY A 233 -14.58 15.82 -24.45
N PHE A 234 -14.24 14.64 -23.93
CA PHE A 234 -14.95 13.39 -24.20
C PHE A 234 -16.42 13.47 -23.77
N LYS A 235 -16.71 13.96 -22.56
CA LYS A 235 -18.07 14.09 -22.01
C LYS A 235 -19.02 14.89 -22.89
N ASN A 236 -18.48 15.86 -23.65
CA ASN A 236 -19.24 16.70 -24.58
C ASN A 236 -19.24 16.18 -26.03
N SER A 237 -18.59 15.04 -26.29
CA SER A 237 -18.46 14.46 -27.63
C SER A 237 -19.64 13.58 -28.04
N LYS A 238 -19.73 13.26 -29.33
CA LYS A 238 -20.71 12.30 -29.86
C LYS A 238 -20.41 10.88 -29.37
N GLU A 239 -19.13 10.53 -29.20
CA GLU A 239 -18.68 9.22 -28.71
C GLU A 239 -19.23 8.93 -27.31
N PHE A 240 -19.23 9.92 -26.43
CA PHE A 240 -19.80 9.77 -25.09
C PHE A 240 -21.31 9.57 -25.12
N GLN A 241 -22.01 10.14 -26.11
CA GLN A 241 -23.46 9.94 -26.24
C GLN A 241 -23.84 8.49 -26.58
N TYR A 242 -22.93 7.75 -27.24
CA TYR A 242 -23.13 6.33 -27.54
C TYR A 242 -22.96 5.40 -26.34
N LEU A 243 -22.41 5.89 -25.22
CA LEU A 243 -22.36 5.12 -23.99
C LEU A 243 -23.76 5.00 -23.37
N ASN A 244 -24.06 3.84 -22.79
CA ASN A 244 -25.27 3.63 -22.01
C ASN A 244 -25.20 4.38 -20.64
N SER A 245 -26.29 4.35 -19.87
CA SER A 245 -26.36 5.09 -18.59
C SER A 245 -25.33 4.65 -17.55
N ILE A 246 -25.03 3.35 -17.48
CA ILE A 246 -24.03 2.77 -16.57
C ILE A 246 -22.63 3.20 -17.03
N GLU A 247 -22.33 3.00 -18.31
CA GLU A 247 -21.04 3.39 -18.89
C GLU A 247 -20.75 4.89 -18.75
N LYS A 248 -21.76 5.76 -18.94
CA LYS A 248 -21.62 7.21 -18.73
C LYS A 248 -21.27 7.57 -17.29
N LYS A 249 -21.85 6.87 -16.33
CA LYS A 249 -21.61 7.07 -14.90
C LYS A 249 -20.20 6.62 -14.51
N GLU A 250 -19.74 5.50 -15.07
CA GLU A 250 -18.43 4.92 -14.77
C GLU A 250 -17.29 5.44 -15.65
N ALA A 251 -17.58 6.26 -16.67
CA ALA A 251 -16.58 6.68 -17.65
C ALA A 251 -15.39 7.43 -17.04
N GLU A 252 -15.64 8.37 -16.11
CA GLU A 252 -14.60 9.20 -15.50
C GLU A 252 -13.66 8.35 -14.64
N SER A 253 -14.22 7.57 -13.71
CA SER A 253 -13.47 6.66 -12.83
C SER A 253 -12.67 5.64 -13.65
N THR A 254 -13.29 5.06 -14.67
CA THR A 254 -12.66 4.06 -15.55
C THR A 254 -11.46 4.65 -16.30
N ILE A 255 -11.61 5.83 -16.92
CA ILE A 255 -10.53 6.45 -17.70
C ILE A 255 -9.37 6.87 -16.80
N THR A 256 -9.67 7.47 -15.63
CA THR A 256 -8.65 7.90 -14.67
C THR A 256 -7.89 6.70 -14.12
N LEU A 257 -8.58 5.68 -13.62
CA LEU A 257 -7.97 4.46 -13.09
C LEU A 257 -7.12 3.74 -14.16
N PHE A 258 -7.64 3.64 -15.38
CA PHE A 258 -6.90 3.06 -16.50
C PHE A 258 -5.59 3.81 -16.75
N GLY A 259 -5.64 5.14 -16.82
CA GLY A 259 -4.45 5.94 -17.09
C GLY A 259 -3.44 5.94 -15.94
N GLU A 260 -3.90 5.91 -14.70
CA GLU A 260 -3.02 5.71 -13.54
C GLU A 260 -2.29 4.37 -13.61
N ILE A 261 -2.98 3.29 -13.98
CA ILE A 261 -2.38 1.95 -14.09
C ILE A 261 -1.43 1.87 -15.29
N MET A 262 -1.78 2.47 -16.43
CA MET A 262 -0.89 2.60 -17.58
C MET A 262 0.39 3.35 -17.22
N CYS A 263 0.26 4.41 -16.41
CA CYS A 263 1.40 5.09 -15.86
C CYS A 263 2.15 4.11 -14.93
N LYS A 264 1.62 3.80 -13.75
CA LYS A 264 2.28 3.04 -12.67
C LYS A 264 2.89 1.69 -13.08
N HIS A 265 2.24 0.95 -13.98
CA HIS A 265 2.63 -0.44 -14.30
C HIS A 265 3.12 -0.65 -15.72
N HIS A 266 2.84 0.29 -16.63
CA HIS A 266 3.30 0.19 -18.02
C HIS A 266 4.25 1.33 -18.41
N PHE A 267 4.55 2.25 -17.48
CA PHE A 267 5.45 3.38 -17.68
C PHE A 267 5.07 4.24 -18.89
N GLN A 268 3.76 4.43 -19.12
CA GLN A 268 3.28 5.23 -20.25
C GLN A 268 2.34 6.35 -19.82
N LYS A 269 2.70 7.57 -20.21
CA LYS A 269 1.81 8.74 -20.20
C LYS A 269 0.82 8.66 -21.37
N PRO A 270 -0.31 9.39 -21.33
CA PRO A 270 -1.31 9.34 -22.40
C PRO A 270 -0.75 9.51 -23.82
N GLU A 271 0.19 10.42 -24.01
CA GLU A 271 0.89 10.68 -25.27
C GLU A 271 1.71 9.49 -25.80
N GLU A 272 2.15 8.61 -24.91
CA GLU A 272 2.99 7.44 -25.20
C GLU A 272 2.19 6.15 -25.36
N TRP A 273 0.88 6.16 -25.06
CA TRP A 273 0.05 4.97 -25.09
C TRP A 273 0.14 4.24 -26.42
N ASP A 274 0.46 2.95 -26.35
CA ASP A 274 0.50 2.07 -27.50
C ASP A 274 -0.52 0.92 -27.40
N PRO A 275 -1.01 0.40 -28.53
CA PRO A 275 -2.06 -0.63 -28.51
C PRO A 275 -1.66 -1.97 -27.88
N ILE A 276 -0.38 -2.32 -27.84
CA ILE A 276 0.13 -3.55 -27.21
C ILE A 276 0.03 -3.40 -25.69
N GLN A 277 0.54 -2.30 -25.14
CA GLN A 277 0.50 -2.06 -23.70
C GLN A 277 -0.91 -1.83 -23.18
N ILE A 278 -1.77 -1.13 -23.93
CA ILE A 278 -3.21 -1.02 -23.60
C ILE A 278 -3.86 -2.39 -23.46
N LYS A 279 -3.61 -3.30 -24.41
CA LYS A 279 -4.17 -4.67 -24.35
C LYS A 279 -3.61 -5.44 -23.16
N SER A 280 -2.31 -5.32 -22.89
CA SER A 280 -1.65 -5.94 -21.74
C SER A 280 -2.26 -5.45 -20.43
N CYS A 281 -2.42 -4.12 -20.29
CA CYS A 281 -3.05 -3.48 -19.14
C CYS A 281 -4.47 -4.01 -18.89
N CYS A 282 -5.31 -4.01 -19.92
CA CYS A 282 -6.70 -4.49 -19.81
C CYS A 282 -6.78 -5.98 -19.45
N THR A 283 -6.01 -6.82 -20.13
CA THR A 283 -6.16 -8.30 -20.04
C THR A 283 -5.31 -8.95 -18.95
N LYS A 284 -4.34 -8.25 -18.37
CA LYS A 284 -3.43 -8.78 -17.35
C LYS A 284 -3.43 -7.91 -16.11
N THR A 285 -2.96 -6.66 -16.23
CA THR A 285 -2.67 -5.80 -15.07
C THR A 285 -3.94 -5.46 -14.29
N LEU A 286 -4.95 -4.91 -14.96
CA LEU A 286 -6.24 -4.56 -14.36
C LEU A 286 -6.92 -5.77 -13.71
N ILE A 287 -6.97 -6.90 -14.41
CA ILE A 287 -7.54 -8.16 -13.89
C ILE A 287 -6.85 -8.58 -12.60
N ARG A 288 -5.52 -8.47 -12.57
CA ARG A 288 -4.68 -8.92 -11.47
C ARG A 288 -4.86 -8.06 -10.21
N ILE A 289 -4.98 -6.74 -10.35
CA ILE A 289 -4.89 -5.80 -9.22
C ILE A 289 -6.21 -5.13 -8.83
N VAL A 290 -7.14 -4.93 -9.76
CA VAL A 290 -8.38 -4.19 -9.47
C VAL A 290 -9.43 -5.13 -8.89
N SER A 291 -9.89 -4.79 -7.69
CA SER A 291 -10.95 -5.47 -6.96
C SER A 291 -12.23 -4.61 -7.00
N ASP A 292 -12.89 -4.59 -8.16
CA ASP A 292 -14.14 -3.85 -8.37
C ASP A 292 -15.29 -4.80 -8.73
N ILE A 293 -16.51 -4.28 -8.74
CA ILE A 293 -17.73 -5.01 -9.08
C ILE A 293 -17.73 -5.43 -10.57
N PRO A 294 -18.42 -6.53 -10.95
CA PRO A 294 -18.47 -7.00 -12.33
C PRO A 294 -18.85 -5.92 -13.36
N GLU A 295 -19.71 -4.97 -12.97
CA GLU A 295 -20.18 -3.86 -13.79
C GLU A 295 -19.03 -2.96 -14.29
N PHE A 296 -17.96 -2.81 -13.51
CA PHE A 296 -16.75 -2.09 -13.94
C PHE A 296 -16.10 -2.79 -15.14
N PHE A 297 -15.85 -4.10 -15.03
CA PHE A 297 -15.18 -4.86 -16.09
C PHE A 297 -16.06 -5.03 -17.34
N MET A 298 -17.39 -5.08 -17.17
CA MET A 298 -18.34 -5.01 -18.27
C MET A 298 -18.27 -3.67 -19.01
N SER A 299 -18.12 -2.56 -18.28
CA SER A 299 -18.11 -1.21 -18.85
C SER A 299 -16.74 -0.77 -19.37
N LEU A 300 -15.64 -1.39 -18.88
CA LEU A 300 -14.25 -1.01 -19.16
C LEU A 300 -13.95 -0.88 -20.66
N CYS A 301 -14.13 -1.97 -21.42
CA CYS A 301 -13.78 -1.97 -22.85
C CYS A 301 -14.70 -1.07 -23.70
N PRO A 302 -16.03 -1.05 -23.52
CA PRO A 302 -16.92 -0.09 -24.19
C PRO A 302 -16.50 1.38 -23.97
N ILE A 303 -16.23 1.76 -22.72
CA ILE A 303 -15.78 3.12 -22.35
C ILE A 303 -14.47 3.45 -23.07
N LEU A 304 -13.43 2.61 -22.91
CA LEU A 304 -12.12 2.86 -23.51
C LEU A 304 -12.18 2.90 -25.04
N LYS A 305 -13.03 2.07 -25.66
CA LYS A 305 -13.24 2.08 -27.12
C LYS A 305 -13.82 3.41 -27.60
N MET A 306 -14.83 3.94 -26.90
CA MET A 306 -15.41 5.25 -27.25
C MET A 306 -14.43 6.39 -26.96
N PHE A 307 -13.72 6.33 -25.84
CA PHE A 307 -12.72 7.33 -25.47
C PHE A 307 -11.56 7.40 -26.48
N PHE A 308 -10.98 6.26 -26.89
CA PHE A 308 -9.92 6.25 -27.90
C PHE A 308 -10.42 6.65 -29.29
N ARG A 309 -11.68 6.36 -29.62
CA ARG A 309 -12.30 6.87 -30.85
C ARG A 309 -12.40 8.39 -30.83
N PHE A 310 -12.78 8.99 -29.70
CA PHE A 310 -12.82 10.44 -29.51
C PHE A 310 -11.42 11.06 -29.65
N ILE A 311 -10.42 10.50 -28.97
CA ILE A 311 -9.02 10.95 -29.05
C ILE A 311 -8.51 10.90 -30.50
N LYS A 312 -8.80 9.82 -31.23
CA LYS A 312 -8.40 9.64 -32.63
C LYS A 312 -9.02 10.67 -33.56
N GLN A 313 -10.33 10.90 -33.45
CA GLN A 313 -11.03 11.84 -34.35
C GLN A 313 -10.56 13.28 -34.15
N ASN A 314 -10.27 13.66 -32.90
CA ASN A 314 -9.84 15.01 -32.55
C ASN A 314 -8.31 15.19 -32.58
N LYS A 315 -7.55 14.13 -32.93
CA LYS A 315 -6.08 14.13 -32.99
C LYS A 315 -5.43 14.65 -31.70
N LEU A 316 -6.01 14.31 -30.55
CA LEU A 316 -5.60 14.86 -29.25
C LEU A 316 -4.29 14.28 -28.73
N LEU A 317 -3.90 13.10 -29.21
CA LEU A 317 -2.66 12.43 -28.82
C LEU A 317 -1.86 12.00 -30.08
N PRO A 318 -0.51 12.03 -30.03
CA PRO A 318 0.34 11.70 -31.17
C PRO A 318 0.07 10.28 -31.75
N ASN A 319 -0.11 9.29 -30.86
CA ASN A 319 -0.28 7.88 -31.23
C ASN A 319 -1.75 7.44 -31.42
N SER A 320 -2.67 8.41 -31.47
CA SER A 320 -4.12 8.17 -31.46
C SER A 320 -4.68 7.33 -32.62
N LYS A 321 -3.99 7.26 -33.76
CA LYS A 321 -4.47 6.55 -34.96
C LYS A 321 -4.69 5.05 -34.74
N ASN A 322 -3.89 4.43 -33.87
CA ASN A 322 -3.80 2.97 -33.72
C ASN A 322 -4.54 2.41 -32.50
N LEU A 323 -4.98 3.27 -31.56
CA LEU A 323 -5.57 2.86 -30.29
C LEU A 323 -6.88 2.04 -30.42
N PRO A 324 -7.85 2.40 -31.28
CA PRO A 324 -9.18 1.77 -31.24
C PRO A 324 -9.24 0.33 -31.77
N ASN A 325 -8.30 -0.08 -32.64
CA ASN A 325 -8.45 -1.30 -33.43
C ASN A 325 -8.18 -2.60 -32.65
N LYS A 326 -7.56 -2.54 -31.46
CA LYS A 326 -7.21 -3.73 -30.67
C LYS A 326 -8.18 -4.06 -29.53
N LEU A 327 -9.12 -3.18 -29.19
CA LEU A 327 -10.01 -3.41 -28.03
C LEU A 327 -11.20 -4.35 -28.28
N THR A 328 -11.64 -4.56 -29.52
CA THR A 328 -12.84 -5.36 -29.79
C THR A 328 -12.69 -6.83 -29.36
N LYS A 329 -11.50 -7.41 -29.50
CA LYS A 329 -11.20 -8.78 -29.02
C LYS A 329 -10.76 -8.83 -27.55
N THR A 330 -10.58 -7.66 -26.92
CA THR A 330 -10.09 -7.56 -25.54
C THR A 330 -11.22 -7.75 -24.54
N HIS A 331 -12.45 -7.36 -24.89
CA HIS A 331 -13.59 -7.42 -23.97
C HIS A 331 -13.89 -8.84 -23.49
N ASP A 332 -13.99 -9.80 -24.41
CA ASP A 332 -14.28 -11.20 -24.05
C ASP A 332 -13.18 -11.79 -23.16
N ILE A 333 -11.92 -11.49 -23.47
CA ILE A 333 -10.76 -11.93 -22.67
C ILE A 333 -10.79 -11.31 -21.25
N VAL A 334 -11.18 -10.03 -21.14
CA VAL A 334 -11.30 -9.34 -19.85
C VAL A 334 -12.36 -10.01 -18.99
N LEU A 335 -13.53 -10.31 -19.56
CA LEU A 335 -14.63 -10.95 -18.82
C LEU A 335 -14.30 -12.40 -18.44
N GLU A 336 -13.70 -13.17 -19.35
CA GLU A 336 -13.24 -14.54 -19.07
C GLU A 336 -12.25 -14.54 -17.90
N ARG A 337 -11.19 -13.72 -17.99
CA ARG A 337 -10.13 -13.70 -16.97
C ARG A 337 -10.54 -13.06 -15.66
N PHE A 338 -11.45 -12.08 -15.69
CA PHE A 338 -11.98 -11.49 -14.46
C PHE A 338 -12.68 -12.54 -13.59
N ASN A 339 -13.42 -13.45 -14.20
CA ASN A 339 -14.16 -14.51 -13.50
C ASN A 339 -13.31 -15.72 -13.10
N ASP A 340 -12.04 -15.78 -13.47
CA ASP A 340 -11.12 -16.87 -13.12
C ASP A 340 -10.09 -16.39 -12.07
N PRO A 341 -10.21 -16.86 -10.81
CA PRO A 341 -9.28 -16.52 -9.74
C PRO A 341 -7.80 -16.80 -10.05
N ASN A 342 -7.49 -17.68 -11.00
CA ASN A 342 -6.10 -17.96 -11.38
C ASN A 342 -5.38 -16.74 -11.97
N TYR A 343 -6.12 -15.77 -12.51
CA TYR A 343 -5.55 -14.54 -13.06
C TYR A 343 -5.43 -13.40 -12.03
N TRP A 344 -5.88 -13.62 -10.80
CA TRP A 344 -5.83 -12.61 -9.74
C TRP A 344 -4.50 -12.63 -9.00
N SER A 345 -4.07 -11.46 -8.52
CA SER A 345 -3.00 -11.39 -7.53
C SER A 345 -3.42 -12.06 -6.22
N ASP A 346 -2.44 -12.49 -5.44
CA ASP A 346 -2.70 -13.05 -4.12
C ASP A 346 -3.39 -12.02 -3.20
N ASP A 347 -3.06 -10.73 -3.35
CA ASP A 347 -3.71 -9.63 -2.63
C ASP A 347 -5.19 -9.52 -2.99
N LYS A 348 -5.53 -9.54 -4.29
CA LYS A 348 -6.93 -9.54 -4.77
C LYS A 348 -7.70 -10.79 -4.30
N LYS A 349 -7.09 -11.98 -4.38
CA LYS A 349 -7.69 -13.23 -3.85
C LYS A 349 -8.00 -13.10 -2.37
N SER A 350 -7.03 -12.62 -1.60
CA SER A 350 -7.20 -12.38 -0.16
C SER A 350 -8.32 -11.37 0.12
N PHE A 351 -8.39 -10.28 -0.64
CA PHE A 351 -9.45 -9.27 -0.50
C PHE A 351 -10.84 -9.85 -0.80
N ILE A 352 -11.02 -10.52 -1.94
CA ILE A 352 -12.31 -11.09 -2.34
C ILE A 352 -12.77 -12.18 -1.36
N SER A 353 -11.86 -13.06 -0.94
CA SER A 353 -12.15 -14.08 0.09
C SER A 353 -12.59 -13.51 1.44
N SER A 354 -12.24 -12.24 1.74
CA SER A 354 -12.64 -11.56 2.98
C SER A 354 -14.00 -10.85 2.90
N ILE A 355 -14.58 -10.75 1.70
CA ILE A 355 -15.85 -10.07 1.40
C ILE A 355 -16.98 -11.07 1.12
N GLU A 356 -16.67 -12.30 0.70
CA GLU A 356 -17.67 -13.35 0.62
C GLU A 356 -18.36 -13.50 1.99
N PRO A 357 -19.68 -13.32 2.07
CA PRO A 357 -20.38 -13.48 3.32
C PRO A 357 -20.18 -14.92 3.80
N CYS A 358 -19.79 -15.08 5.08
CA CYS A 358 -20.12 -16.31 5.80
C CYS A 358 -21.61 -16.50 5.61
N VAL A 359 -22.00 -17.39 4.70
CA VAL A 359 -23.37 -17.88 4.62
C VAL A 359 -23.54 -18.64 5.92
N ASP A 360 -24.24 -18.02 6.88
CA ASP A 360 -24.70 -18.67 8.10
C ASP A 360 -25.51 -19.89 7.65
N ILE A 361 -24.90 -21.08 7.75
CA ILE A 361 -25.63 -22.34 7.72
C ILE A 361 -26.37 -22.38 9.06
N TYR A 362 -27.62 -21.92 9.06
CA TYR A 362 -28.57 -22.33 10.07
C TYR A 362 -28.82 -23.82 9.87
N GLU A 363 -28.21 -24.65 10.71
CA GLU A 363 -28.66 -26.03 10.92
C GLU A 363 -29.79 -25.99 11.96
N ASP A 364 -30.91 -26.64 11.63
CA ASP A 364 -32.07 -26.90 12.49
C ASP A 364 -31.73 -27.79 13.70
#